data_AF-A0A1V6I4X0-F1
#
_entry.id   AF-A0A1V6I4X0-F1
#
_cell.length_a   1.000
_cell.length_b   1.000
_cell.length_c   1.000
_cell.angle_alpha   90.00
_cell.angle_beta   90.00
_cell.angle_gamma   90.00
#
_symmetry.space_group_name_H-M   'P 1'
#
loop_
_entity.id
_entity.type
_entity.pdbx_description
1 polymer ?
#
loop_
_entity_poly.entity_id
_entity_poly.type
_entity_poly.pdbx_seq_one_letter_code
_entity_poly.pdbx_strand_id
1 'polypeptide(L)'
;MIRISENQLILPSLFFMSLSPNKSISTSELIPKLRDLLKPSGEDLSILSGRNDDKFSQIVRNLKAHNTFERFNFAKYKNGIFCITTEGEDYLKNNIDLINYLIINDFKWDELKKGLDIIYKKTTEEKVKIDIFDENIMIQEGYKKVVETKMYERSKKLRDYAIKYYSINGKIYCNSCGFNFEDFYGNQIGKGFIEIHHIKPIFKYENEELSKILLKAVKNVVPICSNCHRIIHRNWNNPLDLDYLKSQIQLNGKYQLLNH
;
A
#
# COMPACT_ATOMS: atom_id res chain seq x y z
N MET A 1 4.54 -5.77 -19.37
CA MET A 1 4.11 -5.80 -17.95
C MET A 1 4.66 -7.07 -17.32
N ILE A 2 5.24 -6.97 -16.13
CA ILE A 2 5.85 -8.11 -15.42
C ILE A 2 4.72 -8.95 -14.83
N ARG A 3 4.73 -10.26 -15.11
CA ARG A 3 3.80 -11.27 -14.59
C ARG A 3 3.86 -11.35 -13.05
N ILE A 4 2.76 -11.69 -12.39
CA ILE A 4 2.76 -11.96 -10.95
C ILE A 4 3.60 -13.22 -10.63
N SER A 5 4.43 -13.14 -9.59
CA SER A 5 5.24 -14.26 -9.10
C SER A 5 4.54 -14.96 -7.93
N GLU A 6 4.85 -16.23 -7.69
CA GLU A 6 4.29 -16.98 -6.55
C GLU A 6 4.73 -16.38 -5.21
N ASN A 7 5.95 -15.84 -5.13
CA ASN A 7 6.47 -15.14 -3.95
C ASN A 7 5.61 -13.93 -3.54
N GLN A 8 5.08 -13.19 -4.51
CA GLN A 8 4.19 -12.04 -4.25
C GLN A 8 2.86 -12.45 -3.64
N LEU A 9 2.45 -13.71 -3.83
CA LEU A 9 1.19 -14.21 -3.31
C LEU A 9 1.28 -14.73 -1.88
N ILE A 10 2.49 -14.97 -1.34
CA ILE A 10 2.68 -15.61 -0.03
C ILE A 10 2.02 -14.80 1.09
N LEU A 11 2.46 -13.56 1.31
CA LEU A 11 1.94 -12.73 2.40
C LEU A 11 0.44 -12.40 2.21
N PRO A 12 -0.04 -11.99 1.01
CA PRO A 12 -1.48 -11.81 0.76
C PRO A 12 -2.32 -13.07 1.01
N SER A 13 -1.80 -14.25 0.65
CA SER A 13 -2.54 -15.50 0.88
C SER A 13 -2.64 -15.83 2.36
N LEU A 14 -1.57 -15.64 3.13
CA LEU A 14 -1.60 -15.81 4.60
C LEU A 14 -2.57 -14.81 5.25
N PHE A 15 -2.57 -13.56 4.78
CA PHE A 15 -3.53 -12.55 5.22
C PHE A 15 -4.97 -13.01 5.00
N PHE A 16 -5.34 -13.43 3.78
CA PHE A 16 -6.70 -13.91 3.51
C PHE A 16 -7.05 -15.23 4.22
N MET A 17 -6.10 -16.14 4.42
CA MET A 17 -6.29 -17.33 5.27
C MET A 17 -6.65 -16.89 6.69
N SER A 18 -5.92 -15.95 7.28
CA SER A 18 -6.13 -15.49 8.67
C SER A 18 -7.48 -14.83 8.90
N LEU A 19 -8.05 -14.20 7.86
CA LEU A 19 -9.37 -13.56 7.91
C LEU A 19 -10.51 -14.55 7.66
N SER A 20 -10.20 -15.75 7.18
CA SER A 20 -11.20 -16.75 6.81
C SER A 20 -11.57 -17.66 8.00
N PRO A 21 -12.78 -18.23 8.04
CA PRO A 21 -13.18 -19.16 9.09
C PRO A 21 -12.18 -20.31 9.26
N ASN A 22 -11.92 -20.68 10.51
CA ASN A 22 -10.94 -21.71 10.90
C ASN A 22 -9.52 -21.44 10.37
N LYS A 23 -9.23 -20.18 9.99
CA LYS A 23 -7.98 -19.74 9.38
C LYS A 23 -7.59 -20.56 8.14
N SER A 24 -8.61 -20.88 7.35
CA SER A 24 -8.51 -21.76 6.19
C SER A 24 -9.29 -21.21 5.01
N ILE A 25 -8.82 -21.46 3.78
CA ILE A 25 -9.46 -20.95 2.57
C ILE A 25 -9.27 -21.91 1.39
N SER A 26 -10.32 -22.10 0.59
CA SER A 26 -10.22 -22.86 -0.65
C SER A 26 -9.56 -22.04 -1.77
N THR A 27 -9.01 -22.71 -2.79
CA THR A 27 -8.51 -21.99 -3.99
C THR A 27 -9.61 -21.18 -4.68
N SER A 28 -10.86 -21.68 -4.70
CA SER A 28 -12.02 -21.00 -5.28
C SER A 28 -12.37 -19.69 -4.57
N GLU A 29 -12.12 -19.60 -3.26
CA GLU A 29 -12.35 -18.38 -2.47
C GLU A 29 -11.14 -17.45 -2.47
N LEU A 30 -9.93 -18.00 -2.53
CA LEU A 30 -8.69 -17.24 -2.49
C LEU A 30 -8.45 -16.47 -3.79
N ILE A 31 -8.71 -17.09 -4.95
CA ILE A 31 -8.52 -16.46 -6.27
C ILE A 31 -9.23 -15.11 -6.39
N PRO A 32 -10.56 -14.98 -6.16
CA PRO A 32 -11.25 -13.70 -6.31
C PRO A 32 -10.74 -12.63 -5.33
N LYS A 33 -10.36 -13.01 -4.10
CA LYS A 33 -9.77 -12.08 -3.12
C LYS A 33 -8.41 -11.55 -3.57
N LEU A 34 -7.53 -12.44 -4.04
CA LEU A 34 -6.23 -12.03 -4.59
C LEU A 34 -6.37 -11.21 -5.88
N ARG A 35 -7.41 -11.46 -6.69
CA ARG A 35 -7.71 -10.62 -7.88
C ARG A 35 -8.11 -9.21 -7.50
N ASP A 36 -9.02 -9.09 -6.55
CA ASP A 36 -9.49 -7.78 -6.09
C ASP A 36 -8.32 -6.97 -5.53
N LEU A 37 -7.45 -7.63 -4.77
CA LEU A 37 -6.27 -7.02 -4.19
C LEU A 37 -5.20 -6.66 -5.23
N LEU A 38 -4.79 -7.62 -6.04
CA LEU A 38 -3.61 -7.49 -6.90
C LEU A 38 -3.96 -6.97 -8.30
N LYS A 39 -5.25 -6.94 -8.69
CA LYS A 39 -5.75 -6.46 -9.99
C LYS A 39 -4.92 -6.95 -11.19
N PRO A 40 -4.71 -8.26 -11.38
CA PRO A 40 -3.86 -8.80 -12.45
C PRO A 40 -4.20 -8.22 -13.83
N SER A 41 -3.21 -8.04 -14.69
CA SER A 41 -3.37 -7.41 -16.00
C SER A 41 -2.45 -8.04 -17.06
N GLY A 42 -2.72 -7.76 -18.34
CA GLY A 42 -1.90 -8.25 -19.45
C GLY A 42 -1.88 -9.77 -19.53
N GLU A 43 -0.68 -10.36 -19.54
CA GLU A 43 -0.48 -11.80 -19.72
C GLU A 43 -1.10 -12.64 -18.58
N ASP A 44 -1.22 -12.09 -17.37
CA ASP A 44 -1.87 -12.76 -16.24
C ASP A 44 -3.34 -13.10 -16.53
N LEU A 45 -3.99 -12.36 -17.43
CA LEU A 45 -5.38 -12.58 -17.89
C LEU A 45 -5.47 -13.49 -19.12
N SER A 46 -4.34 -13.93 -19.68
CA SER A 46 -4.35 -14.83 -20.84
C SER A 46 -4.72 -16.26 -20.45
N ILE A 47 -5.49 -16.93 -21.30
CA ILE A 47 -5.86 -18.33 -21.17
C ILE A 47 -4.86 -19.17 -21.98
N LEU A 48 -4.31 -20.22 -21.38
CA LEU A 48 -3.43 -21.17 -22.07
C LEU A 48 -4.24 -22.15 -22.92
N SER A 49 -3.68 -22.59 -24.06
CA SER A 49 -4.32 -23.61 -24.91
C SER A 49 -4.66 -24.87 -24.11
N GLY A 50 -5.91 -25.33 -24.20
CA GLY A 50 -6.41 -26.50 -23.48
C GLY A 50 -6.78 -26.27 -22.02
N ARG A 51 -6.83 -25.01 -21.55
CA ARG A 51 -7.31 -24.65 -20.21
C ARG A 51 -8.52 -23.73 -20.24
N ASN A 52 -9.30 -23.80 -19.17
CA ASN A 52 -10.48 -22.95 -18.96
C ASN A 52 -10.22 -21.78 -18.00
N ASP A 53 -9.05 -21.74 -17.35
CA ASP A 53 -8.65 -20.69 -16.42
C ASP A 53 -7.41 -19.92 -16.92
N ASP A 54 -7.31 -18.66 -16.48
CA ASP A 54 -6.22 -17.77 -16.88
C ASP A 54 -4.92 -18.05 -16.10
N LYS A 55 -3.82 -17.46 -16.58
CA LYS A 55 -2.50 -17.65 -15.96
C LYS A 55 -2.47 -17.23 -14.50
N PHE A 56 -3.20 -16.18 -14.10
CA PHE A 56 -3.28 -15.76 -12.70
C PHE A 56 -3.89 -16.85 -11.82
N SER A 57 -5.06 -17.39 -12.20
CA SER A 57 -5.74 -18.45 -11.46
C SER A 57 -4.82 -19.66 -11.29
N GLN A 58 -4.08 -20.00 -12.35
CA GLN A 58 -3.14 -21.11 -12.33
C GLN A 58 -2.01 -20.89 -11.32
N ILE A 59 -1.44 -19.69 -11.25
CA ILE A 59 -0.38 -19.36 -10.28
C ILE A 59 -0.91 -19.50 -8.85
N VAL A 60 -2.11 -19.00 -8.57
CA VAL A 60 -2.74 -19.16 -7.25
C VAL A 60 -2.97 -20.63 -6.92
N ARG A 61 -3.44 -21.45 -7.88
CA ARG A 61 -3.62 -22.89 -7.69
C ARG A 61 -2.30 -23.63 -7.46
N ASN A 62 -1.21 -23.17 -8.07
CA ASN A 62 0.12 -23.77 -7.92
C ASN A 62 0.72 -23.56 -6.53
N LEU A 63 0.22 -22.58 -5.76
CA LEU A 63 0.67 -22.34 -4.37
C LEU A 63 0.57 -23.59 -3.48
N LYS A 64 -0.28 -24.57 -3.82
CA LYS A 64 -0.44 -25.83 -3.09
C LYS A 64 0.84 -26.66 -2.97
N ALA A 65 1.79 -26.45 -3.88
CA ALA A 65 3.08 -27.14 -3.93
C ALA A 65 4.24 -26.12 -3.95
N HIS A 66 3.99 -24.90 -3.47
CA HIS A 66 5.02 -23.87 -3.47
C HIS A 66 6.03 -24.11 -2.34
N ASN A 67 7.30 -24.16 -2.73
CA ASN A 67 8.40 -24.48 -1.83
C ASN A 67 8.42 -23.60 -0.57
N THR A 68 8.03 -22.32 -0.63
CA THR A 68 8.01 -21.46 0.57
C THR A 68 7.04 -21.93 1.64
N PHE A 69 5.83 -22.36 1.27
CA PHE A 69 4.84 -22.82 2.25
C PHE A 69 5.30 -24.10 2.94
N GLU A 70 5.97 -25.00 2.20
CA GLU A 70 6.55 -26.22 2.76
C GLU A 70 7.81 -25.93 3.58
N ARG A 71 8.80 -25.23 2.99
CA ARG A 71 10.11 -24.93 3.59
C ARG A 71 10.00 -24.17 4.90
N PHE A 72 9.12 -23.17 4.97
CA PHE A 72 8.94 -22.36 6.17
C PHE A 72 7.72 -22.80 6.99
N ASN A 73 7.06 -23.88 6.58
CA ASN A 73 5.84 -24.39 7.22
C ASN A 73 4.80 -23.28 7.43
N PHE A 74 4.58 -22.37 6.48
CA PHE A 74 3.63 -21.25 6.66
C PHE A 74 2.17 -21.63 6.44
N ALA A 75 1.91 -22.59 5.54
CA ALA A 75 0.57 -23.06 5.25
C ALA A 75 0.63 -24.51 4.77
N LYS A 76 -0.44 -25.26 5.02
CA LYS A 76 -0.61 -26.64 4.54
C LYS A 76 -1.78 -26.71 3.60
N TYR A 77 -1.65 -27.49 2.53
CA TYR A 77 -2.74 -27.75 1.59
C TYR A 77 -3.24 -29.18 1.73
N LYS A 78 -4.52 -29.36 2.08
CA LYS A 78 -5.17 -30.68 2.19
C LYS A 78 -6.61 -30.60 1.71
N ASN A 79 -7.03 -31.59 0.93
CA ASN A 79 -8.42 -31.74 0.46
C ASN A 79 -9.00 -30.46 -0.20
N GLY A 80 -8.20 -29.74 -0.98
CA GLY A 80 -8.65 -28.53 -1.67
C GLY A 80 -8.54 -27.23 -0.87
N ILE A 81 -8.12 -27.31 0.39
CA ILE A 81 -8.14 -26.19 1.36
C ILE A 81 -6.71 -25.89 1.82
N PHE A 82 -6.36 -24.60 1.83
CA PHE A 82 -5.19 -24.10 2.55
C PHE A 82 -5.55 -23.82 4.00
N CYS A 83 -4.69 -24.24 4.92
CA CYS A 83 -4.76 -23.88 6.33
C CYS A 83 -3.46 -23.21 6.74
N ILE A 84 -3.55 -22.03 7.36
CA ILE A 84 -2.37 -21.39 7.95
C ILE A 84 -1.87 -22.22 9.15
N THR A 85 -0.56 -22.23 9.36
CA THR A 85 0.07 -22.87 10.51
C THR A 85 0.38 -21.83 11.59
N THR A 86 0.90 -22.27 12.74
CA THR A 86 1.40 -21.35 13.77
C THR A 86 2.54 -20.48 13.26
N GLU A 87 3.48 -21.05 12.50
CA GLU A 87 4.61 -20.30 11.93
C GLU A 87 4.17 -19.31 10.86
N GLY A 88 3.14 -19.65 10.08
CA GLY A 88 2.50 -18.74 9.14
C GLY A 88 1.79 -17.58 9.82
N GLU A 89 1.11 -17.85 10.94
CA GLU A 89 0.48 -16.81 11.75
C GLU A 89 1.51 -15.88 12.38
N ASP A 90 2.60 -16.42 12.93
CA ASP A 90 3.67 -15.60 13.51
C ASP A 90 4.35 -14.75 12.44
N TYR A 91 4.61 -15.33 11.26
CA TYR A 91 5.12 -14.58 10.12
C TYR A 91 4.15 -13.47 9.70
N LEU A 92 2.86 -13.76 9.56
CA LEU A 92 1.85 -12.75 9.23
C LEU A 92 1.79 -11.65 10.29
N LYS A 93 1.75 -12.01 11.57
CA LYS A 93 1.68 -11.07 12.69
C LYS A 93 2.87 -10.12 12.70
N ASN A 94 4.07 -10.60 12.38
CA ASN A 94 5.27 -9.77 12.31
C ASN A 94 5.32 -8.85 11.08
N ASN A 95 4.48 -9.11 10.07
CA ASN A 95 4.46 -8.38 8.79
C ASN A 95 3.09 -7.77 8.48
N ILE A 96 2.17 -7.76 9.46
CA ILE A 96 0.77 -7.35 9.25
C ILE A 96 0.68 -5.86 8.88
N ASP A 97 1.55 -5.04 9.46
CA ASP A 97 1.60 -3.61 9.17
C ASP A 97 2.11 -3.36 7.74
N LEU A 98 3.00 -4.20 7.22
CA LEU A 98 3.49 -4.10 5.85
C LEU A 98 2.40 -4.41 4.82
N ILE A 99 1.61 -5.46 5.06
CA ILE A 99 0.50 -5.78 4.16
C ILE A 99 -0.60 -4.73 4.29
N ASN A 100 -0.98 -4.32 5.51
CA ASN A 100 -1.95 -3.24 5.69
C ASN A 100 -1.51 -1.96 5.01
N TYR A 101 -0.24 -1.56 5.14
CA TYR A 101 0.32 -0.42 4.44
C TYR A 101 0.15 -0.51 2.92
N LEU A 102 0.49 -1.66 2.34
CA LEU A 102 0.35 -1.88 0.90
C LEU A 102 -1.10 -1.94 0.42
N ILE A 103 -2.04 -2.33 1.28
CA ILE A 103 -3.47 -2.42 0.94
C ILE A 103 -4.19 -1.09 1.14
N ILE A 104 -3.90 -0.38 2.23
CA ILE A 104 -4.52 0.89 2.59
C ILE A 104 -4.03 1.99 1.64
N ASN A 105 -2.74 1.99 1.34
CA ASN A 105 -2.19 2.95 0.40
C ASN A 105 -2.43 2.41 -1.01
N ASP A 106 -2.99 3.27 -1.83
CA ASP A 106 -3.55 3.01 -3.13
C ASP A 106 -2.48 2.91 -4.23
N PHE A 107 -1.45 2.12 -3.96
CA PHE A 107 -0.31 2.01 -4.85
C PHE A 107 -0.74 1.51 -6.22
N LYS A 108 -0.18 2.14 -7.25
CA LYS A 108 -0.24 1.60 -8.60
C LYS A 108 0.21 0.16 -8.57
N TRP A 109 -0.45 -0.67 -9.38
CA TRP A 109 -0.16 -2.09 -9.55
C TRP A 109 1.35 -2.32 -9.45
N ASP A 110 2.16 -1.75 -10.36
CA ASP A 110 3.59 -2.10 -10.48
C ASP A 110 4.43 -1.78 -9.24
N GLU A 111 3.99 -0.84 -8.42
CA GLU A 111 4.63 -0.52 -7.15
C GLU A 111 4.20 -1.51 -6.05
N LEU A 112 2.97 -2.02 -6.08
CA LEU A 112 2.51 -3.11 -5.21
C LEU A 112 3.31 -4.42 -5.42
N LYS A 113 3.56 -4.86 -6.68
CA LYS A 113 4.43 -6.04 -6.98
C LYS A 113 5.77 -5.86 -6.29
N LYS A 114 6.41 -4.74 -6.59
CA LYS A 114 7.77 -4.44 -6.11
C LYS A 114 7.78 -4.42 -4.59
N GLY A 115 6.75 -3.87 -3.97
CA GLY A 115 6.56 -3.90 -2.53
C GLY A 115 6.50 -5.32 -1.97
N LEU A 116 5.65 -6.17 -2.55
CA LEU A 116 5.50 -7.57 -2.14
C LEU A 116 6.79 -8.39 -2.36
N ASP A 117 7.51 -8.17 -3.46
CA ASP A 117 8.81 -8.79 -3.73
C ASP A 117 9.86 -8.38 -2.69
N ILE A 118 9.93 -7.08 -2.38
CA ILE A 118 10.83 -6.54 -1.36
C ILE A 118 10.51 -7.15 0.00
N ILE A 119 9.23 -7.16 0.39
CA ILE A 119 8.81 -7.72 1.67
C ILE A 119 9.18 -9.19 1.73
N TYR A 120 8.83 -9.97 0.71
CA TYR A 120 9.16 -11.39 0.66
C TYR A 120 10.67 -11.60 0.82
N LYS A 121 11.49 -10.98 -0.04
CA LYS A 121 12.95 -11.12 -0.02
C LYS A 121 13.54 -10.74 1.33
N LYS A 122 13.19 -9.55 1.84
CA LYS A 122 13.76 -9.04 3.10
C LYS A 122 13.35 -9.87 4.30
N THR A 123 12.09 -10.26 4.40
CA THR A 123 11.55 -10.89 5.61
C THR A 123 11.78 -12.41 5.64
N THR A 124 11.80 -13.07 4.48
CA THR A 124 11.95 -14.53 4.40
C THR A 124 13.38 -14.95 4.09
N GLU A 125 14.05 -14.32 3.11
CA GLU A 125 15.39 -14.74 2.66
C GLU A 125 16.49 -14.07 3.49
N GLU A 126 16.38 -12.76 3.69
CA GLU A 126 17.40 -11.97 4.42
C GLU A 126 17.11 -11.85 5.92
N LYS A 127 15.88 -12.16 6.36
CA LYS A 127 15.40 -12.02 7.75
C LYS A 127 15.61 -10.62 8.35
N VAL A 128 15.45 -9.58 7.54
CA VAL A 128 15.59 -8.17 7.89
C VAL A 128 14.22 -7.60 8.24
N LYS A 129 14.14 -6.89 9.37
CA LYS A 129 12.93 -6.13 9.74
C LYS A 129 12.73 -4.93 8.82
N ILE A 130 11.50 -4.74 8.37
CA ILE A 130 11.08 -3.57 7.60
C ILE A 130 10.23 -2.66 8.49
N ASP A 131 10.57 -1.39 8.51
CA ASP A 131 9.73 -0.32 9.04
C ASP A 131 9.07 0.45 7.87
N ILE A 132 7.86 0.96 8.09
CA ILE A 132 7.08 1.77 7.15
C ILE A 132 6.84 3.19 7.68
N PHE A 133 6.35 4.05 6.78
CA PHE A 133 5.90 5.41 7.04
C PHE A 133 4.50 5.54 6.45
N ASP A 134 3.50 5.86 7.28
CA ASP A 134 2.12 5.97 6.82
C ASP A 134 1.29 6.94 7.67
N GLU A 135 0.83 8.03 7.04
CA GLU A 135 -0.10 8.98 7.67
C GLU A 135 -1.56 8.53 7.59
N ASN A 136 -1.92 7.64 6.65
CA ASN A 136 -3.30 7.17 6.48
C ASN A 136 -3.76 6.33 7.67
N ILE A 137 -2.87 5.49 8.21
CA ILE A 137 -3.10 4.73 9.45
C ILE A 137 -3.38 5.67 10.63
N MET A 138 -2.83 6.89 10.64
CA MET A 138 -3.05 7.87 11.70
C MET A 138 -4.41 8.59 11.59
N ILE A 139 -4.99 8.67 10.38
CA ILE A 139 -6.23 9.42 10.10
C ILE A 139 -7.49 8.59 10.38
N GLN A 140 -7.41 7.26 10.42
CA GLN A 140 -8.56 6.40 10.77
C GLN A 140 -8.79 6.38 12.30
N GLU A 141 -9.66 7.27 12.79
CA GLU A 141 -10.16 7.20 14.17
C GLU A 141 -10.84 5.86 14.45
N GLY A 142 -10.23 5.01 15.28
CA GLY A 142 -10.84 3.76 15.75
C GLY A 142 -9.89 2.58 15.87
N TYR A 143 -8.79 2.55 15.10
CA TYR A 143 -7.75 1.52 15.23
C TYR A 143 -6.69 1.91 16.28
N LYS A 144 -7.14 2.21 17.51
CA LYS A 144 -6.22 2.38 18.64
C LYS A 144 -5.91 1.02 19.26
N LYS A 145 -4.75 0.46 18.93
CA LYS A 145 -4.00 -0.42 19.84
C LYS A 145 -2.59 0.13 20.03
N VAL A 146 -1.99 -0.22 21.16
CA VAL A 146 -0.78 0.35 21.80
C VAL A 146 0.54 0.03 21.04
N VAL A 147 0.46 -0.01 19.72
CA VAL A 147 1.54 -0.17 18.73
C VAL A 147 1.17 0.91 17.70
N GLU A 148 1.77 2.09 17.59
CA GLU A 148 3.18 2.35 17.28
C GLU A 148 3.57 3.83 17.55
N THR A 149 4.17 4.15 18.70
CA THR A 149 4.84 5.46 18.87
C THR A 149 5.95 5.64 17.82
N LYS A 150 6.64 4.55 17.45
CA LYS A 150 7.75 4.58 16.49
C LYS A 150 7.30 4.84 15.05
N MET A 151 6.22 4.23 14.55
CA MET A 151 5.71 4.55 13.21
C MET A 151 5.15 5.96 13.16
N TYR A 152 4.44 6.39 14.21
CA TYR A 152 3.97 7.76 14.33
C TYR A 152 5.16 8.75 14.25
N GLU A 153 6.20 8.54 15.04
CA GLU A 153 7.40 9.40 15.03
C GLU A 153 8.10 9.40 13.67
N ARG A 154 8.21 8.24 13.01
CA ARG A 154 8.80 8.12 11.66
C ARG A 154 7.98 8.86 10.62
N SER A 155 6.67 8.63 10.60
CA SER A 155 5.73 9.26 9.67
C SER A 155 5.70 10.77 9.87
N LYS A 156 5.70 11.24 11.13
CA LYS A 156 5.85 12.67 11.44
C LYS A 156 7.15 13.26 10.91
N LYS A 157 8.29 12.55 11.04
CA LYS A 157 9.57 13.03 10.48
C LYS A 157 9.54 13.11 8.96
N LEU A 158 8.94 12.13 8.28
CA LEU A 158 8.74 12.20 6.82
C LEU A 158 7.83 13.36 6.44
N ARG A 159 6.72 13.56 7.16
CA ARG A 159 5.80 14.67 7.00
C ARG A 159 6.49 16.01 7.06
N ASP A 160 7.17 16.27 8.18
CA ASP A 160 7.85 17.54 8.44
C ASP A 160 8.94 17.79 7.38
N TYR A 161 9.66 16.72 6.99
CA TYR A 161 10.65 16.78 5.92
C TYR A 161 10.03 17.10 4.56
N ALA A 162 8.92 16.44 4.20
CA ALA A 162 8.20 16.68 2.96
C ALA A 162 7.62 18.09 2.89
N ILE A 163 7.03 18.59 3.98
CA ILE A 163 6.53 19.97 4.06
C ILE A 163 7.68 20.94 3.79
N LYS A 164 8.84 20.75 4.44
CA LYS A 164 10.01 21.60 4.19
C LYS A 164 10.53 21.49 2.76
N TYR A 165 10.57 20.28 2.20
CA TYR A 165 11.10 20.00 0.87
C TYR A 165 10.25 20.60 -0.25
N TYR A 166 8.92 20.50 -0.13
CA TYR A 166 7.97 20.99 -1.14
C TYR A 166 7.55 22.45 -0.94
N SER A 167 7.92 23.07 0.18
CA SER A 167 7.61 24.48 0.40
C SER A 167 8.43 25.39 -0.52
N ILE A 168 7.76 26.32 -1.19
CA ILE A 168 8.38 27.35 -2.02
C ILE A 168 8.06 28.69 -1.36
N ASN A 169 9.09 29.46 -1.02
CA ASN A 169 8.97 30.75 -0.31
C ASN A 169 8.14 30.65 0.99
N GLY A 170 8.29 29.54 1.72
CA GLY A 170 7.60 29.29 2.99
C GLY A 170 6.16 28.79 2.86
N LYS A 171 5.65 28.61 1.63
CA LYS A 171 4.29 28.15 1.34
C LYS A 171 4.29 26.80 0.67
N ILE A 172 3.30 25.96 0.99
CA ILE A 172 3.14 24.64 0.40
C ILE A 172 1.79 24.52 -0.31
N TYR A 173 1.83 24.02 -1.55
CA TYR A 173 0.69 23.98 -2.45
C TYR A 173 0.30 22.54 -2.71
N CYS A 174 -1.01 22.29 -2.83
CA CYS A 174 -1.53 21.02 -3.31
C CYS A 174 -0.99 20.74 -4.72
N ASN A 175 -0.29 19.62 -4.88
CA ASN A 175 0.29 19.18 -6.14
C ASN A 175 -0.78 18.90 -7.23
N SER A 176 -2.04 18.70 -6.83
CA SER A 176 -3.16 18.43 -7.75
C SER A 176 -3.91 19.69 -8.18
N CYS A 177 -4.34 20.50 -7.21
CA CYS A 177 -5.26 21.62 -7.46
C CYS A 177 -4.65 23.00 -7.17
N GLY A 178 -3.40 23.08 -6.73
CA GLY A 178 -2.75 24.35 -6.37
C GLY A 178 -3.30 25.02 -5.10
N PHE A 179 -4.27 24.41 -4.40
CA PHE A 179 -4.80 24.96 -3.15
C PHE A 179 -3.72 25.10 -2.09
N ASN A 180 -3.74 26.23 -1.41
CA ASN A 180 -2.85 26.54 -0.30
C ASN A 180 -3.70 26.94 0.91
N PHE A 181 -3.56 26.21 2.01
CA PHE A 181 -4.34 26.46 3.22
C PHE A 181 -3.99 27.79 3.89
N GLU A 182 -2.74 28.23 3.83
CA GLU A 182 -2.33 29.52 4.37
C GLU A 182 -2.89 30.69 3.57
N ASP A 183 -2.92 30.59 2.23
CA ASP A 183 -3.50 31.62 1.35
C ASP A 183 -5.02 31.74 1.53
N PHE A 184 -5.70 30.61 1.77
CA PHE A 184 -7.16 30.58 1.90
C PHE A 184 -7.65 30.87 3.33
N TYR A 185 -7.04 30.23 4.34
CA TYR A 185 -7.47 30.33 5.75
C TYR A 185 -6.63 31.31 6.58
N GLY A 186 -5.57 31.87 6.01
CA GLY A 186 -4.64 32.75 6.71
C GLY A 186 -3.59 31.99 7.52
N ASN A 187 -2.54 32.72 7.93
CA ASN A 187 -1.35 32.16 8.56
C ASN A 187 -1.62 31.47 9.91
N GLN A 188 -2.57 31.98 10.71
CA GLN A 188 -2.82 31.47 12.07
C GLN A 188 -3.38 30.04 12.10
N ILE A 189 -4.13 29.65 11.07
CA ILE A 189 -4.86 28.36 11.05
C ILE A 189 -4.51 27.49 9.84
N GLY A 190 -4.00 28.07 8.75
CA GLY A 190 -3.69 27.34 7.52
C GLY A 190 -2.20 26.99 7.33
N LYS A 191 -1.29 27.60 8.09
CA LYS A 191 0.16 27.44 7.88
C LYS A 191 0.61 25.98 8.06
N GLY A 192 1.25 25.42 7.04
CA GLY A 192 1.77 24.05 7.04
C GLY A 192 0.69 22.97 7.06
N PHE A 193 -0.60 23.33 6.98
CA PHE A 193 -1.68 22.36 6.90
C PHE A 193 -1.76 21.83 5.46
N ILE A 194 -1.44 20.55 5.29
CA ILE A 194 -1.57 19.80 4.03
C ILE A 194 -1.45 18.30 4.31
N GLU A 195 -1.90 17.42 3.42
CA GLU A 195 -1.76 15.97 3.58
C GLU A 195 -0.62 15.46 2.71
N ILE A 196 0.18 14.50 3.20
CA ILE A 196 1.30 13.92 2.46
C ILE A 196 0.87 12.54 1.96
N HIS A 197 0.62 12.46 0.66
CA HIS A 197 0.07 11.27 0.02
C HIS A 197 1.16 10.43 -0.62
N HIS A 198 1.11 9.11 -0.39
CA HIS A 198 2.09 8.15 -0.88
C HIS A 198 1.78 7.73 -2.31
N ILE A 199 2.68 8.01 -3.24
CA ILE A 199 2.58 7.55 -4.64
C ILE A 199 3.38 6.26 -4.89
N LYS A 200 4.30 5.90 -3.99
CA LYS A 200 5.06 4.65 -4.00
C LYS A 200 5.33 4.17 -2.56
N PRO A 201 5.48 2.85 -2.33
CA PRO A 201 5.84 2.32 -1.02
C PRO A 201 7.17 2.87 -0.51
N ILE A 202 7.26 3.12 0.79
CA ILE A 202 8.47 3.57 1.49
C ILE A 202 8.79 2.57 2.59
N PHE A 203 9.94 1.93 2.44
CA PHE A 203 10.48 1.00 3.41
C PHE A 203 11.77 1.56 4.00
N LYS A 204 11.94 1.38 5.31
CA LYS A 204 13.21 1.54 5.99
C LYS A 204 13.66 0.19 6.49
N TYR A 205 14.89 -0.20 6.16
CA TYR A 205 15.49 -1.40 6.72
C TYR A 205 16.19 -1.10 8.04
N GLU A 206 16.37 -2.12 8.89
CA GLU A 206 16.93 -1.99 10.24
C GLU A 206 18.26 -1.22 10.27
N ASN A 207 19.14 -1.50 9.31
CA ASN A 207 20.50 -0.96 9.23
C ASN A 207 20.61 0.37 8.45
N GLU A 208 19.48 0.98 8.06
CA GLU A 208 19.50 2.24 7.31
C GLU A 208 19.33 3.46 8.21
N GLU A 209 20.20 4.44 7.98
CA GLU A 209 20.13 5.74 8.64
C GLU A 209 18.89 6.51 8.18
N LEU A 210 18.10 7.01 9.15
CA LEU A 210 16.83 7.66 8.87
C LEU A 210 16.97 8.87 7.94
N SER A 211 18.04 9.66 8.08
CA SER A 211 18.31 10.84 7.25
C SER A 211 18.39 10.50 5.74
N LYS A 212 19.11 9.41 5.41
CA LYS A 212 19.25 8.89 4.04
C LYS A 212 17.92 8.36 3.50
N ILE A 213 17.09 7.78 4.37
CA ILE A 213 15.76 7.32 3.99
C ILE A 213 14.86 8.50 3.68
N LEU A 214 14.82 9.55 4.51
CA LEU A 214 13.98 10.73 4.28
C LEU A 214 14.25 11.36 2.90
N LEU A 215 15.53 11.45 2.50
CA LEU A 215 15.95 11.95 1.18
C LEU A 215 15.41 11.14 -0.01
N LYS A 216 15.26 9.81 0.15
CA LYS A 216 14.69 8.93 -0.87
C LYS A 216 13.16 8.92 -0.80
N ALA A 217 12.63 8.80 0.41
CA ALA A 217 11.23 8.72 0.77
C ALA A 217 10.44 9.95 0.31
N VAL A 218 11.02 11.15 0.41
CA VAL A 218 10.33 12.38 -0.03
C VAL A 218 9.94 12.35 -1.50
N LYS A 219 10.69 11.64 -2.35
CA LYS A 219 10.40 11.51 -3.79
C LYS A 219 9.24 10.55 -4.09
N ASN A 220 8.78 9.81 -3.09
CA ASN A 220 7.70 8.83 -3.17
C ASN A 220 6.40 9.36 -2.53
N VAL A 221 6.37 10.62 -2.10
CA VAL A 221 5.18 11.28 -1.57
C VAL A 221 4.93 12.60 -2.29
N VAL A 222 3.71 13.10 -2.20
CA VAL A 222 3.33 14.42 -2.75
C VAL A 222 2.40 15.15 -1.77
N PRO A 223 2.52 16.48 -1.65
CA PRO A 223 1.57 17.26 -0.85
C PRO A 223 0.25 17.43 -1.60
N ILE A 224 -0.87 17.12 -0.95
CA ILE A 224 -2.22 17.33 -1.50
C ILE A 224 -3.16 17.89 -0.43
N CYS A 225 -4.17 18.66 -0.84
CA CYS A 225 -5.18 19.14 0.11
C CYS A 225 -6.17 18.04 0.50
N SER A 226 -6.83 18.22 1.65
CA SER A 226 -7.81 17.26 2.18
C SER A 226 -8.90 16.88 1.18
N ASN A 227 -9.38 17.83 0.36
CA ASN A 227 -10.38 17.52 -0.66
C ASN A 227 -9.82 16.63 -1.78
N CYS A 228 -8.61 16.92 -2.27
CA CYS A 228 -7.96 16.09 -3.29
C CYS A 228 -7.68 14.69 -2.75
N HIS A 229 -7.17 14.58 -1.52
CA HIS A 229 -6.90 13.29 -0.90
C HIS A 229 -8.18 12.47 -0.74
N ARG A 230 -9.27 13.08 -0.26
CA ARG A 230 -10.57 12.41 -0.13
C ARG A 230 -11.15 11.97 -1.46
N ILE A 231 -10.94 12.72 -2.54
CA ILE A 231 -11.38 12.32 -3.88
C ILE A 231 -10.54 11.17 -4.43
N ILE A 232 -9.21 11.17 -4.21
CA ILE A 232 -8.35 10.03 -4.56
C ILE A 232 -8.86 8.76 -3.91
N HIS A 233 -9.10 8.79 -2.60
CA HIS A 233 -9.57 7.64 -1.84
C HIS A 233 -11.10 7.52 -1.76
N ARG A 234 -11.86 8.20 -2.62
CA ARG A 234 -13.34 8.13 -2.60
C ARG A 234 -13.83 6.70 -2.80
N ASN A 235 -13.12 5.92 -3.61
CA ASN A 235 -13.29 4.48 -3.74
C ASN A 235 -11.98 3.80 -3.34
N TRP A 236 -11.87 3.34 -2.09
CA TRP A 236 -10.66 2.67 -1.58
C TRP A 236 -10.28 1.42 -2.38
N ASN A 237 -11.27 0.72 -2.96
CA ASN A 237 -10.99 -0.45 -3.80
C ASN A 237 -10.51 -0.06 -5.19
N ASN A 238 -10.74 1.17 -5.64
CA ASN A 238 -10.20 1.68 -6.90
C ASN A 238 -9.89 3.18 -6.82
N PRO A 239 -8.78 3.54 -6.15
CA PRO A 239 -8.44 4.94 -5.92
C PRO A 239 -8.06 5.64 -7.22
N LEU A 240 -8.28 6.95 -7.24
CA LEU A 240 -8.14 7.75 -8.44
C LEU A 240 -6.67 8.03 -8.73
N ASP A 241 -6.21 7.74 -9.96
CA ASP A 241 -4.87 8.11 -10.38
C ASP A 241 -4.66 9.64 -10.28
N LEU A 242 -3.50 10.04 -9.76
CA LEU A 242 -3.17 11.44 -9.49
C LEU A 242 -3.11 12.29 -10.77
N ASP A 243 -2.57 11.75 -11.86
CA ASP A 243 -2.48 12.46 -13.13
C ASP A 243 -3.87 12.59 -13.77
N TYR A 244 -4.70 11.55 -13.63
CA TYR A 244 -6.10 11.63 -14.00
C TYR A 244 -6.84 12.69 -13.18
N LEU A 245 -6.67 12.74 -11.86
CA LEU A 245 -7.27 13.80 -11.03
C LEU A 245 -6.85 15.19 -11.49
N LYS A 246 -5.56 15.40 -11.76
CA LYS A 246 -5.05 16.67 -12.32
C LYS A 246 -5.74 17.02 -13.63
N SER A 247 -5.89 16.06 -14.54
CA SER A 247 -6.60 16.28 -15.81
C SER A 247 -8.05 16.71 -15.60
N GLN A 248 -8.76 16.09 -14.64
CA GLN A 248 -10.15 16.44 -14.34
C GLN A 248 -10.27 17.83 -13.71
N ILE A 249 -9.34 18.22 -12.84
CA ILE A 249 -9.28 19.57 -12.26
C ILE A 249 -8.97 20.60 -13.36
N GLN A 250 -8.06 20.31 -14.28
CA GLN A 250 -7.76 21.23 -15.38
C GLN A 250 -8.95 21.45 -16.31
N LEU A 251 -9.73 20.39 -16.57
CA LEU A 251 -10.90 20.44 -17.43
C LEU A 251 -12.11 21.12 -16.77
N ASN A 252 -12.34 20.89 -15.48
CA ASN A 252 -13.60 21.23 -14.81
C ASN A 252 -13.45 22.22 -13.64
N GLY A 253 -12.24 22.45 -13.14
CA GLY A 253 -11.96 23.21 -11.93
C GLY A 253 -12.35 24.67 -12.08
N LYS A 254 -13.28 25.12 -11.23
CA LYS A 254 -13.66 26.53 -11.10
C LYS A 254 -13.32 26.99 -9.68
N TYR A 255 -12.35 27.90 -9.59
CA TYR A 255 -11.97 28.53 -8.33
C TYR A 255 -12.67 29.89 -8.26
N GLN A 256 -13.86 29.91 -7.68
CA GLN A 256 -14.57 31.16 -7.41
C GLN A 256 -14.32 31.55 -5.96
N LEU A 257 -13.75 32.73 -5.75
CA LEU A 257 -13.83 33.38 -4.46
C LEU A 257 -15.28 33.82 -4.27
N LEU A 258 -15.86 33.47 -3.13
CA LEU A 258 -17.15 34.01 -2.72
C LEU A 258 -16.94 35.51 -2.48
N ASN A 259 -17.27 36.32 -3.47
CA ASN A 259 -17.42 37.75 -3.26
C ASN A 259 -18.78 37.93 -2.58
N HIS A 260 -18.78 38.06 -1.25
CA HIS A 260 -19.94 38.50 -0.50
C HIS A 260 -20.18 39.99 -0.70
#